data_AF-A0A1F3ZUF5-F1
#
_entry.id   AF-A0A1F3ZUF5-F1
#
_cell.length_a   1.000
_cell.length_b   1.000
_cell.length_c   1.000
_cell.angle_alpha   90.00
_cell.angle_beta   90.00
_cell.angle_gamma   90.00
#
_symmetry.space_group_name_H-M   'P 1'
#
loop_
_entity.id
_entity.type
_entity.pdbx_description
1 polymer ?
#
loop_
_entity_poly.entity_id
_entity_poly.type
_entity_poly.pdbx_seq_one_letter_code
_entity_poly.pdbx_strand_id
1 'polypeptide(L)'
;MDKHDFKPDTRYTLSWRNAAGRVQPANVYVFRVCERFLIGRLAGDDGLLRRIDYTDVVKVVAVTEVPPLGRYAVPAALLDEKFWRDRLLMQHYATSPRYGK
;
A
#
# COMPACT_ATOMS: atom_id res chain seq x y z
N MET A 1 -0.03 14.86 -2.08
CA MET A 1 -1.15 14.25 -1.34
C MET A 1 -0.82 14.22 0.12
N ASP A 2 -1.80 13.94 0.97
CA ASP A 2 -1.61 13.73 2.41
C ASP A 2 -2.43 12.53 2.92
N LYS A 3 -2.35 12.26 4.23
CA LYS A 3 -2.99 11.10 4.87
C LYS A 3 -4.52 11.09 4.75
N HIS A 4 -5.17 12.24 4.62
CA HIS A 4 -6.62 12.36 4.54
C HIS A 4 -7.18 11.91 3.18
N ASP A 5 -6.34 11.83 2.15
CA ASP A 5 -6.69 11.29 0.84
C ASP A 5 -6.81 9.75 0.83
N PHE A 6 -6.41 9.08 1.91
CA PHE A 6 -6.31 7.62 1.98
C PHE A 6 -7.05 7.03 3.17
N LYS A 7 -7.45 5.76 3.00
CA LYS A 7 -8.05 4.92 4.02
C LYS A 7 -7.35 3.56 4.04
N PRO A 8 -7.20 2.94 5.22
CA PRO A 8 -6.79 1.54 5.30
C PRO A 8 -7.82 0.62 4.64
N ASP A 9 -7.42 -0.62 4.37
CA ASP A 9 -8.25 -1.66 3.76
C ASP A 9 -8.92 -1.27 2.43
N THR A 10 -8.24 -0.46 1.65
CA THR A 10 -8.78 0.12 0.41
C THR A 10 -7.79 -0.06 -0.73
N ARG A 11 -8.30 -0.41 -1.91
CA ARG A 11 -7.52 -0.48 -3.15
C ARG A 11 -7.57 0.87 -3.86
N TYR A 12 -6.42 1.37 -4.26
CA TYR A 12 -6.27 2.58 -5.02
C TYR A 12 -5.57 2.30 -6.34
N THR A 13 -6.05 2.92 -7.40
CA THR A 13 -5.26 3.09 -8.63
C THR A 13 -4.63 4.47 -8.54
N LEU A 14 -3.30 4.52 -8.47
CA LEU A 14 -2.51 5.73 -8.28
C LEU A 14 -1.74 6.05 -9.55
N SER A 15 -1.58 7.33 -9.85
CA SER A 15 -0.43 7.78 -10.65
C SER A 15 0.72 8.02 -9.68
N TRP A 16 1.70 7.13 -9.70
CA TRP A 16 2.80 7.08 -8.75
C TRP A 16 4.13 7.37 -9.46
N ARG A 17 4.99 8.17 -8.83
CA ARG A 17 6.35 8.41 -9.28
C ARG A 17 7.26 7.33 -8.70
N ASN A 18 7.86 6.52 -9.56
CA ASN A 18 8.81 5.50 -9.13
C ASN A 18 10.19 6.10 -8.75
N ALA A 19 11.09 5.27 -8.24
CA ALA A 19 12.44 5.68 -7.85
C ALA A 19 13.28 6.28 -9.00
N ALA A 20 12.96 5.98 -10.26
CA ALA A 20 13.60 6.56 -11.44
C ALA A 20 12.96 7.91 -11.86
N GLY A 21 12.04 8.45 -11.06
CA GLY A 21 11.34 9.71 -11.32
C GLY A 21 10.23 9.61 -12.37
N ARG A 22 9.96 8.42 -12.93
CA ARG A 22 8.93 8.23 -13.95
C ARG A 22 7.56 8.06 -13.30
N VAL A 23 6.56 8.75 -13.85
CA VAL A 23 5.17 8.60 -13.44
C VAL A 23 4.57 7.38 -14.14
N GLN A 24 4.01 6.47 -13.36
CA GLN A 24 3.38 5.25 -13.85
C GLN A 24 2.11 4.94 -13.06
N PRO A 25 1.12 4.25 -13.67
CA PRO A 25 -0.01 3.74 -12.93
C PRO A 25 0.43 2.63 -11.97
N ALA A 26 -0.12 2.62 -10.77
CA ALA A 26 0.12 1.59 -9.76
C ALA A 26 -1.19 1.26 -9.04
N ASN A 27 -1.55 -0.02 -9.02
CA ASN A 27 -2.65 -0.51 -8.21
C ASN A 27 -2.10 -0.88 -6.84
N VAL A 28 -2.64 -0.32 -5.77
CA VAL A 28 -2.11 -0.45 -4.40
C VAL A 28 -3.24 -0.83 -3.46
N TYR A 29 -3.07 -1.92 -2.70
CA TYR A 29 -3.87 -2.18 -1.51
C TYR A 29 -3.21 -1.50 -0.33
N VAL A 30 -3.91 -0.58 0.34
CA VAL A 30 -3.41 0.13 1.52
C VAL A 30 -3.76 -0.66 2.78
N PHE A 31 -2.74 -1.04 3.54
CA PHE A 31 -2.93 -1.67 4.84
C PHE A 31 -3.02 -0.63 5.95
N ARG A 32 -2.14 0.37 5.90
CA ARG A 32 -2.07 1.41 6.92
C ARG A 32 -1.72 2.76 6.30
N VAL A 33 -2.34 3.79 6.87
CA VAL A 33 -2.07 5.20 6.60
C VAL A 33 -1.22 5.70 7.78
N CYS A 34 0.01 6.14 7.52
CA CYS A 34 0.91 6.74 8.51
C CYS A 34 0.95 8.26 8.29
N GLU A 35 1.67 8.99 9.15
CA GLU A 35 1.67 10.45 9.09
C GLU A 35 2.27 11.00 7.78
N ARG A 36 3.34 10.37 7.28
CA ARG A 36 4.12 10.85 6.12
C ARG A 36 4.05 9.95 4.88
N PHE A 37 3.59 8.73 5.06
CA PHE A 37 3.56 7.71 4.02
C PHE A 37 2.42 6.73 4.27
N LEU A 38 2.18 5.87 3.30
CA LEU A 38 1.29 4.72 3.44
C LEU A 38 2.07 3.42 3.30
N ILE A 39 1.59 2.39 4.00
CA ILE A 39 2.08 1.02 3.89
C ILE A 39 1.09 0.26 3.04
N GLY A 40 1.54 -0.16 1.86
CA GLY A 40 0.69 -0.83 0.88
C GLY A 40 1.38 -1.97 0.18
N ARG A 41 0.60 -2.77 -0.54
CA ARG A 41 1.09 -3.79 -1.47
C ARG A 41 0.66 -3.39 -2.87
N LEU A 42 1.57 -3.53 -3.83
CA LEU A 42 1.20 -3.40 -5.24
C LEU A 42 0.37 -4.61 -5.68
N ALA A 43 -0.65 -4.39 -6.51
CA ALA A 43 -1.40 -5.49 -7.11
C ALA A 43 -0.47 -6.25 -8.07
N GLY A 44 -0.31 -7.56 -7.83
CA GLY A 44 0.62 -8.43 -8.53
C GLY A 44 1.14 -9.57 -7.64
N ASP A 45 2.03 -10.38 -8.20
CA ASP A 45 2.50 -11.65 -7.61
C ASP A 45 3.64 -11.51 -6.59
N ASP A 46 4.28 -10.35 -6.44
CA ASP A 46 5.46 -10.24 -5.58
C ASP A 46 5.11 -10.33 -4.08
N GLY A 47 3.86 -10.07 -3.70
CA GLY A 47 3.43 -10.11 -2.30
C GLY A 47 4.05 -9.03 -1.41
N LEU A 48 4.81 -8.09 -1.98
CA LEU A 48 5.70 -7.23 -1.21
C LEU A 48 4.96 -6.07 -0.56
N LEU A 49 5.30 -5.80 0.69
CA LEU A 49 4.90 -4.58 1.37
C LEU A 49 5.88 -3.47 0.97
N ARG A 50 5.34 -2.30 0.68
CA ARG A 50 6.09 -1.12 0.27
C ARG A 50 5.65 0.10 1.07
N ARG A 51 6.64 0.95 1.35
CA ARG A 51 6.41 2.32 1.77
C ARG A 51 6.14 3.15 0.54
N ILE A 52 5.06 3.94 0.56
CA ILE A 52 4.77 4.89 -0.50
C ILE A 52 4.62 6.25 0.16
N ASP A 53 5.60 7.11 -0.07
CA ASP A 53 5.59 8.48 0.45
C ASP A 53 4.51 9.30 -0.29
N TYR A 54 3.75 10.13 0.43
CA TYR A 54 2.64 10.88 -0.19
C TYR A 54 3.10 11.89 -1.25
N THR A 55 4.38 12.29 -1.19
CA THR A 55 5.05 13.14 -2.17
C THR A 55 5.23 12.44 -3.52
N ASP A 56 5.26 11.11 -3.55
CA ASP A 56 5.42 10.33 -4.77
C ASP A 56 4.07 10.02 -5.43
N VAL A 57 2.96 10.24 -4.72
CA VAL A 57 1.62 10.09 -5.29
C VAL A 57 1.22 11.38 -6.00
N VAL A 58 1.17 11.31 -7.33
CA VAL A 58 0.80 12.45 -8.18
C VAL A 58 -0.71 12.67 -8.17
N LYS A 59 -1.49 11.59 -8.28
CA LYS A 59 -2.96 11.62 -8.17
C LYS A 59 -3.55 10.26 -7.84
N VAL A 60 -4.73 10.29 -7.21
CA VAL A 60 -5.61 9.13 -7.10
C VAL A 60 -6.50 9.08 -8.36
N VAL A 61 -6.49 7.93 -9.04
CA VAL A 61 -7.26 7.71 -10.28
C VAL A 61 -8.56 6.97 -9.99
N ALA A 62 -8.51 5.96 -9.13
CA ALA A 62 -9.68 5.20 -8.71
C ALA A 62 -9.51 4.70 -7.27
N VAL A 63 -10.65 4.50 -6.59
CA VAL A 63 -10.73 4.02 -5.21
C VAL A 63 -11.74 2.89 -5.15
N THR A 64 -11.40 1.82 -4.44
CA THR A 64 -12.29 0.68 -4.22
C THR A 64 -12.09 0.16 -2.80
N GLU A 65 -13.06 0.41 -1.93
CA GLU A 65 -13.04 -0.12 -0.56
C GLU A 65 -13.15 -1.65 -0.59
N VAL A 66 -12.34 -2.34 0.21
CA VAL A 66 -12.32 -3.81 0.22
C VAL A 66 -13.21 -4.34 1.35
N PRO A 67 -14.21 -5.19 1.02
CA PRO A 67 -15.09 -5.76 2.03
C PRO A 67 -14.28 -6.65 2.99
N PRO A 68 -14.70 -6.81 4.25
CA PRO A 68 -13.96 -7.55 5.28
C PRO A 68 -13.43 -8.93 4.83
N LEU A 69 -14.25 -9.68 4.10
CA LEU A 69 -13.91 -11.01 3.57
C LEU A 69 -12.80 -11.00 2.50
N GLY A 70 -12.58 -9.87 1.85
CA GLY A 70 -11.54 -9.69 0.82
C GLY A 70 -10.27 -9.00 1.33
N ARG A 71 -10.23 -8.64 2.61
CA ARG A 71 -9.08 -7.96 3.20
C ARG A 71 -7.90 -8.92 3.31
N TYR A 72 -6.71 -8.37 3.14
CA TYR A 72 -5.47 -9.10 3.38
C TYR A 72 -5.13 -9.02 4.86
N ALA A 73 -4.73 -10.15 5.45
CA ALA A 73 -4.23 -10.19 6.81
C ALA A 73 -2.70 -10.11 6.79
N VAL A 74 -2.15 -9.16 7.55
CA VAL A 74 -0.71 -9.05 7.82
C VAL A 74 -0.51 -8.80 9.31
N PRO A 75 0.55 -9.36 9.92
CA PRO A 75 0.87 -9.10 11.31
C PRO A 75 0.94 -7.60 11.62
N ALA A 76 0.27 -7.16 12.68
CA ALA A 76 0.22 -5.75 13.08
C ALA A 76 1.62 -5.15 13.33
N ALA A 77 2.57 -5.96 13.79
CA ALA A 77 3.96 -5.55 13.97
C ALA A 77 4.62 -5.06 12.66
N LEU A 78 4.27 -5.65 11.52
CA LEU A 78 4.78 -5.21 10.21
C LEU A 78 4.15 -3.90 9.75
N LEU A 79 3.04 -3.49 10.35
CA LEU A 79 2.38 -2.22 10.05
C LEU A 79 2.81 -1.13 11.04
N ASP A 80 3.72 -1.41 11.99
CA ASP A 80 4.23 -0.37 12.89
C ASP A 80 5.19 0.56 12.13
N GLU A 81 4.84 1.86 12.16
CA GLU A 81 5.57 2.95 11.50
C GLU A 81 7.07 2.96 11.83
N LYS A 82 7.44 2.52 13.04
CA LYS A 82 8.85 2.48 13.48
C LYS A 82 9.72 1.59 12.60
N PHE A 83 9.18 0.49 12.05
CA PHE A 83 9.93 -0.40 11.18
C PHE A 83 10.15 0.17 9.76
N TRP A 84 9.37 1.18 9.38
CA TRP A 84 9.36 1.76 8.03
C TRP A 84 10.12 3.08 7.90
N ARG A 85 10.70 3.57 9.00
CA ARG A 85 11.51 4.80 8.99
C ARG A 85 12.64 4.72 7.96
N ASP A 86 13.40 3.63 7.97
CA ASP A 86 14.56 3.44 7.10
C ASP A 86 14.31 2.42 5.97
N ARG A 87 13.12 1.79 5.95
CA ARG A 87 12.79 0.71 5.01
C ARG A 87 11.77 1.19 3.97
N LEU A 88 12.07 0.93 2.70
CA LEU A 88 11.16 1.21 1.58
C LEU A 88 10.37 -0.03 1.13
N LEU A 89 10.90 -1.22 1.43
CA LEU A 89 10.36 -2.49 0.97
C LEU A 89 10.60 -3.58 2.02
N MET A 90 9.61 -4.44 2.21
CA MET A 90 9.71 -5.61 3.08
C MET A 90 9.09 -6.82 2.39
N GLN A 91 9.87 -7.91 2.29
CA GLN A 91 9.36 -9.18 1.82
C GLN A 91 8.60 -9.87 2.95
N HIS A 92 7.28 -9.96 2.82
CA HIS A 92 6.46 -10.78 3.71
C HIS A 92 5.28 -11.35 2.94
N TYR A 93 4.97 -12.63 3.16
CA TYR A 93 3.76 -13.23 2.62
C TYR A 93 2.53 -12.61 3.31
N ALA A 94 1.76 -11.81 2.58
CA ALA A 94 0.43 -11.35 3.00
C ALA A 94 -0.63 -12.33 2.46
N THR A 95 -1.30 -13.07 3.33
CA THR A 95 -2.36 -14.02 2.95
C THR A 95 -3.72 -13.33 3.04
N SER A 96 -4.59 -13.49 2.03
CA SER A 96 -6.02 -13.13 2.13
C SER A 96 -6.82 -14.43 2.21
N PRO A 97 -7.83 -14.52 3.11
CA PRO A 97 -8.67 -15.72 3.23
C PRO A 97 -9.35 -16.13 1.92
N ARG A 98 -9.63 -15.17 1.02
CA ARG A 98 -10.27 -15.41 -0.28
C ARG A 98 -9.31 -15.79 -1.41
N TYR A 99 -8.01 -15.54 -1.22
CA TYR A 99 -6.96 -15.80 -2.22
C TYR A 99 -5.86 -16.72 -1.65
N GLY A 100 -6.26 -17.66 -0.79
CA GLY A 100 -5.37 -18.69 -0.27
C GLY A 100 -5.24 -19.84 -1.27
N LYS A 101 -4.06 -19.91 -1.91
CA LYS A 101 -3.50 -20.97 -2.78
C LYS A 101 -4.41 -21.58 -3.85
#